data_AF-A0A534ERP9-F1
#
_entry.id   AF-A0A534ERP9-F1
#
_cell.length_a   1.000
_cell.length_b   1.000
_cell.length_c   1.000
_cell.angle_alpha   90.00
_cell.angle_beta   90.00
_cell.angle_gamma   90.00
#
_symmetry.space_group_name_H-M   'P 1'
#
loop_
_entity.id
_entity.type
_entity.pdbx_description
1 polymer ?
#
loop_
_entity_poly.entity_id
_entity_poly.type
_entity_poly.pdbx_seq_one_letter_code
_entity_poly.pdbx_strand_id
1 'polypeptide(L)'
;MPSVFFLRRGATTCMIVTAALALTTASPVLAQQPAVAEWQFLESSTTPPTESACYAVGIRCFTPQAMQNAYNIPPLYTQGFTGKGKTIAVIDSFGSSTIANDLNVFSTAFGLPHLCGEAGVTCSPGMPTFRILQVQGSPPPNPPPPNQGTGRENHNLWAIEVSL
;
A
#
# COMPACT_ATOMS: atom_id res chain seq x y z
N MET A 1 -36.42 77.13 -56.68
CA MET A 1 -35.34 77.44 -55.72
C MET A 1 -35.08 76.20 -54.87
N PRO A 2 -33.81 75.89 -54.55
CA PRO A 2 -33.18 74.64 -54.97
C PRO A 2 -33.05 73.58 -53.85
N SER A 3 -32.97 72.34 -54.33
CA SER A 3 -32.10 71.22 -53.91
C SER A 3 -31.62 71.15 -52.45
N VAL A 4 -31.70 69.97 -51.84
CA VAL A 4 -30.59 69.00 -51.87
C VAL A 4 -31.01 67.69 -51.21
N PHE A 5 -30.66 66.64 -51.94
CA PHE A 5 -30.70 65.21 -51.68
C PHE A 5 -29.52 64.83 -50.79
N PHE A 6 -29.65 63.97 -49.76
CA PHE A 6 -28.52 63.12 -49.38
C PHE A 6 -28.95 61.73 -48.92
N LEU A 7 -28.57 60.79 -49.80
CA LEU A 7 -28.28 59.36 -49.67
C LEU A 7 -29.27 58.41 -48.97
N ARG A 8 -29.91 57.63 -49.85
CA ARG A 8 -30.52 56.34 -49.58
C ARG A 8 -29.47 55.23 -49.79
N ARG A 9 -29.64 54.14 -49.03
CA ARG A 9 -29.13 52.75 -49.19
C ARG A 9 -27.80 52.37 -48.54
N GLY A 10 -27.91 51.38 -47.66
CA GLY A 10 -26.80 50.55 -47.20
C GLY A 10 -27.30 49.43 -46.29
N ALA A 11 -28.20 48.58 -46.77
CA ALA A 11 -28.45 47.30 -46.12
C ALA A 11 -27.25 46.40 -46.43
N THR A 12 -26.34 46.27 -45.47
CA THR A 12 -25.30 45.24 -45.50
C THR A 12 -25.30 44.57 -44.15
N THR A 13 -25.87 43.38 -44.13
CA THR A 13 -25.90 42.44 -43.01
C THR A 13 -24.47 42.19 -42.54
N CYS A 14 -24.10 42.71 -41.37
CA CYS A 14 -22.87 42.29 -40.71
C CYS A 14 -23.17 40.95 -40.04
N MET A 15 -22.51 39.88 -40.50
CA MET A 15 -22.57 38.56 -39.86
C MET A 15 -22.22 38.72 -38.38
N ILE A 16 -23.17 38.42 -37.50
CA ILE A 16 -22.87 38.21 -36.09
C ILE A 16 -22.09 36.89 -36.05
N VAL A 17 -20.78 37.01 -35.85
CA VAL A 17 -19.94 35.88 -35.43
C VAL A 17 -20.41 35.53 -34.02
N THR A 18 -21.35 34.60 -33.90
CA THR A 18 -21.63 33.95 -32.62
C THR A 18 -20.38 33.19 -32.22
N ALA A 19 -19.62 33.76 -31.28
CA ALA A 19 -18.59 33.04 -30.56
C ALA A 19 -19.27 31.82 -29.89
N ALA A 20 -18.98 30.63 -30.40
CA ALA A 20 -19.38 29.40 -29.73
C ALA A 20 -18.67 29.37 -28.38
N LEU A 21 -19.41 29.61 -27.30
CA LEU A 21 -18.98 29.23 -25.95
C LEU A 21 -18.83 27.70 -25.96
N ALA A 22 -17.60 27.23 -26.15
CA ALA A 22 -17.26 25.86 -25.86
C ALA A 22 -17.41 25.68 -24.35
N LEU A 23 -18.55 25.12 -23.92
CA LEU A 23 -18.68 24.57 -22.59
C LEU A 23 -17.68 23.41 -22.50
N THR A 24 -16.54 23.65 -21.86
CA THR A 24 -15.68 22.58 -21.39
C THR A 24 -16.46 21.85 -20.31
N THR A 25 -17.07 20.74 -20.66
CA THR A 25 -17.57 19.79 -19.68
C THR A 25 -16.34 19.25 -18.95
N ALA A 26 -16.11 19.74 -17.73
CA ALA A 26 -15.17 19.11 -16.82
C ALA A 26 -15.70 17.70 -16.55
N SER A 27 -15.11 16.70 -17.18
CA SER A 27 -15.36 15.30 -16.81
C SER A 27 -15.09 15.19 -15.31
N PRO A 28 -16.02 14.66 -14.50
CA PRO A 28 -15.69 14.39 -13.11
C PRO A 28 -14.52 13.40 -13.13
N VAL A 29 -13.38 13.85 -12.63
CA VAL A 29 -12.29 12.93 -12.32
C VAL A 29 -12.88 11.96 -11.31
N LEU A 30 -13.13 10.72 -11.73
CA LEU A 30 -13.42 9.64 -10.80
C LEU A 30 -12.22 9.60 -9.85
N ALA A 31 -12.43 10.07 -8.62
CA ALA A 31 -11.48 9.84 -7.56
C ALA A 31 -11.45 8.33 -7.37
N GLN A 32 -10.50 7.65 -7.99
CA GLN A 32 -10.17 6.27 -7.66
C GLN A 32 -9.54 6.32 -6.28
N GLN A 33 -10.39 6.31 -5.26
CA GLN A 33 -9.96 5.96 -3.92
C GLN A 33 -9.98 4.43 -3.88
N PRO A 34 -8.86 3.77 -3.57
CA PRO A 34 -8.91 2.35 -3.24
C PRO A 34 -9.88 2.22 -2.06
N ALA A 35 -11.04 1.62 -2.30
CA ALA A 35 -11.97 1.29 -1.25
C ALA A 35 -11.43 0.04 -0.56
N VAL A 36 -10.52 0.21 0.41
CA VAL A 36 -10.31 -0.82 1.42
C VAL A 36 -11.57 -0.80 2.28
N ALA A 37 -12.63 -1.48 1.81
CA ALA A 37 -13.94 -1.42 2.43
C ALA A 37 -14.01 -2.18 3.77
N GLU A 38 -13.08 -3.11 3.99
CA GLU A 38 -13.10 -4.02 5.13
C GLU A 38 -11.69 -4.18 5.70
N TRP A 39 -11.35 -3.32 6.66
CA TRP A 39 -10.28 -3.56 7.61
C TRP A 39 -10.86 -3.31 9.01
N GLN A 40 -10.55 -4.20 9.94
CA GLN A 40 -10.96 -4.06 11.34
C GLN A 40 -9.72 -4.11 12.20
N PHE A 41 -9.44 -3.00 12.88
CA PHE A 41 -8.42 -2.96 13.90
C PHE A 41 -8.95 -3.67 15.16
N LEU A 42 -8.28 -4.76 15.55
CA LEU A 42 -8.66 -5.50 16.76
C LEU A 42 -8.00 -4.88 17.99
N GLU A 43 -6.69 -4.73 17.97
CA GLU A 43 -5.91 -4.26 19.11
C GLU A 43 -4.54 -3.72 18.66
N SER A 44 -3.97 -2.82 19.47
CA SER A 44 -2.58 -2.39 19.33
C SER A 44 -1.69 -3.37 20.09
N SER A 45 -1.38 -4.50 19.46
CA SER A 45 -0.57 -5.57 20.04
C SER A 45 0.53 -5.99 19.08
N THR A 46 1.73 -6.23 19.60
CA THR A 46 2.82 -6.84 18.85
C THR A 46 2.64 -8.35 18.67
N THR A 47 1.74 -8.96 19.46
CA THR A 47 1.44 -10.39 19.38
C THR A 47 0.22 -10.59 18.46
N PRO A 48 0.29 -11.51 17.48
CA PRO A 48 -0.84 -11.80 16.61
C PRO A 48 -2.09 -12.22 17.41
N PRO A 49 -3.30 -11.78 16.99
CA PRO A 49 -4.53 -12.14 17.66
C PRO A 49 -4.80 -13.64 17.56
N THR A 50 -5.44 -14.20 18.59
CA THR A 50 -5.93 -15.58 18.54
C THR A 50 -7.07 -15.72 17.54
N GLU A 51 -7.29 -16.92 17.00
CA GLU A 51 -8.44 -17.19 16.12
C GLU A 51 -9.77 -16.82 16.80
N SER A 52 -9.91 -17.12 18.11
CA SER A 52 -11.09 -16.74 18.89
C SER A 52 -11.32 -15.23 18.98
N ALA A 53 -10.26 -14.44 19.11
CA ALA A 53 -10.37 -12.98 19.13
C ALA A 53 -10.87 -12.44 17.78
N CYS A 54 -10.40 -13.01 16.68
CA CYS A 54 -10.89 -12.68 15.35
C CYS A 54 -12.36 -13.07 15.15
N TYR A 55 -12.74 -14.29 15.58
CA TYR A 55 -14.13 -14.73 15.50
C TYR A 55 -15.09 -13.84 16.30
N ALA A 56 -14.65 -13.29 17.44
CA ALA A 56 -15.45 -12.42 18.28
C ALA A 56 -15.91 -11.14 17.57
N VAL A 57 -15.19 -10.69 16.54
CA VAL A 57 -15.58 -9.52 15.71
C VAL A 57 -16.14 -9.91 14.35
N GLY A 58 -16.35 -11.21 14.10
CA GLY A 58 -16.92 -11.72 12.85
C GLY A 58 -15.92 -11.88 11.70
N ILE A 59 -14.61 -11.87 11.96
CA ILE A 59 -13.57 -12.11 10.95
C ILE A 59 -12.83 -13.43 11.20
N ARG A 60 -12.10 -13.92 10.20
CA ARG A 60 -11.22 -15.08 10.35
C ARG A 60 -9.77 -14.66 10.18
N CYS A 61 -8.95 -15.00 11.16
CA CYS A 61 -7.49 -14.92 11.05
C CYS A 61 -6.94 -16.32 10.81
N PHE A 62 -5.82 -16.42 10.09
CA PHE A 62 -5.21 -17.68 9.73
C PHE A 62 -3.80 -17.77 10.28
N THR A 63 -3.52 -18.85 11.01
CA THR A 63 -2.15 -19.17 11.42
C THR A 63 -1.33 -19.69 10.23
N PRO A 64 0.01 -19.68 10.30
CA PRO A 64 0.86 -20.29 9.27
C PRO A 64 0.53 -21.77 9.05
N GLN A 65 0.23 -22.50 10.12
CA GLN A 65 -0.18 -23.91 10.04
C GLN A 65 -1.54 -24.06 9.34
N ALA A 66 -2.52 -23.19 9.63
CA ALA A 66 -3.80 -23.19 8.93
C ALA A 66 -3.62 -22.93 7.42
N MET A 67 -2.77 -21.98 7.04
CA MET A 67 -2.45 -21.73 5.62
C MET A 67 -1.78 -22.94 4.97
N GLN A 68 -0.77 -23.55 5.62
CA GLN A 68 -0.11 -24.76 5.12
C GLN A 68 -1.10 -25.91 4.89
N ASN A 69 -2.03 -26.12 5.82
CA ASN A 69 -3.06 -27.15 5.70
C ASN A 69 -4.05 -26.85 4.57
N ALA A 70 -4.49 -25.59 4.44
CA ALA A 70 -5.42 -25.17 3.39
C ALA A 70 -4.88 -25.43 1.98
N TYR A 71 -3.56 -25.31 1.79
CA TYR A 71 -2.89 -25.55 0.51
C TYR A 71 -2.20 -26.92 0.41
N ASN A 72 -2.46 -27.84 1.34
CA ASN A 72 -1.88 -29.20 1.36
C ASN A 72 -0.33 -29.20 1.23
N ILE A 73 0.32 -28.29 1.96
CA ILE A 73 1.78 -28.15 1.98
C ILE A 73 2.50 -29.24 2.79
N PRO A 74 1.98 -29.78 3.91
CA PRO A 74 2.73 -30.72 4.76
C PRO A 74 3.30 -31.95 4.02
N PRO A 75 2.60 -32.59 3.06
CA PRO A 75 3.18 -33.67 2.27
C PRO A 75 4.46 -33.27 1.52
N LEU A 76 4.56 -32.03 1.04
CA LEU A 76 5.76 -31.53 0.35
C LEU A 76 6.96 -31.44 1.31
N TYR A 77 6.73 -31.07 2.58
CA TYR A 77 7.77 -31.07 3.60
C TYR A 77 8.26 -32.48 3.92
N THR A 78 7.37 -33.48 3.95
CA THR A 78 7.78 -34.90 4.13
C THR A 78 8.63 -35.42 2.97
N GLN A 79 8.45 -34.86 1.76
CA GLN A 79 9.28 -35.13 0.59
C GLN A 79 10.59 -34.33 0.57
N GLY A 80 10.82 -33.47 1.56
CA GLY A 80 12.04 -32.66 1.70
C GLY A 80 11.97 -31.26 1.09
N PHE A 81 10.84 -30.85 0.49
CA PHE A 81 10.65 -29.53 -0.12
C PHE A 81 10.40 -28.44 0.93
N THR A 82 11.42 -28.13 1.72
CA THR A 82 11.33 -27.25 2.90
C THR A 82 11.83 -25.82 2.65
N GLY A 83 12.27 -25.50 1.44
CA GLY A 83 12.90 -24.22 1.12
C GLY A 83 14.36 -24.09 1.60
N LYS A 84 14.92 -25.11 2.27
CA LYS A 84 16.33 -25.10 2.70
C LYS A 84 17.28 -24.84 1.52
N GLY A 85 18.26 -23.97 1.75
CA GLY A 85 19.23 -23.56 0.72
C GLY A 85 18.66 -22.60 -0.34
N LYS A 86 17.47 -22.05 -0.13
CA LYS A 86 16.89 -20.99 -0.97
C LYS A 86 16.90 -19.66 -0.23
N THR A 87 17.15 -18.59 -0.97
CA THR A 87 16.98 -17.22 -0.49
C THR A 87 15.67 -16.69 -1.05
N ILE A 88 14.79 -16.21 -0.17
CA ILE A 88 13.51 -15.60 -0.53
C ILE A 88 13.66 -14.09 -0.38
N ALA A 89 13.39 -13.35 -1.45
CA ALA A 89 13.39 -11.88 -1.43
C ALA A 89 11.95 -11.37 -1.34
N VAL A 90 11.67 -10.56 -0.32
CA VAL A 90 10.42 -9.80 -0.18
C VAL A 90 10.74 -8.35 -0.52
N ILE A 91 10.03 -7.78 -1.48
CA ILE A 91 10.20 -6.38 -1.90
C ILE A 91 9.09 -5.59 -1.22
N ASP A 92 9.50 -4.73 -0.30
CA ASP A 92 8.63 -3.82 0.43
C ASP A 92 8.99 -2.38 0.03
N SER A 93 7.97 -1.57 -0.28
CA SER A 93 8.13 -0.21 -0.80
C SER A 93 8.81 0.75 0.17
N PHE A 94 8.57 0.60 1.48
CA PHE A 94 9.11 1.51 2.50
C PHE A 94 9.78 0.76 3.65
N GLY A 95 9.51 -0.54 3.79
CA GLY A 95 9.98 -1.38 4.86
C GLY A 95 9.35 -1.04 6.20
N SER A 96 9.93 -1.62 7.25
CA SER A 96 9.55 -1.33 8.64
C SER A 96 10.79 -1.33 9.52
N SER A 97 10.86 -0.39 10.47
CA SER A 97 11.93 -0.35 11.47
C SER A 97 11.80 -1.44 12.53
N THR A 98 10.61 -2.02 12.70
CA THR A 98 10.32 -3.05 13.70
C THR A 98 10.33 -4.47 13.13
N ILE A 99 10.48 -4.64 11.81
CA ILE A 99 10.31 -5.95 11.15
C ILE A 99 11.16 -7.09 11.73
N ALA A 100 12.36 -6.81 12.23
CA ALA A 100 13.21 -7.83 12.86
C ALA A 100 12.67 -8.29 14.23
N ASN A 101 12.02 -7.38 14.97
CA ASN A 101 11.28 -7.69 16.19
C ASN A 101 9.99 -8.44 15.88
N ASP A 102 9.25 -8.02 14.85
CA ASP A 102 7.95 -8.62 14.57
C ASP A 102 8.11 -10.04 14.04
N LEU A 103 9.16 -10.28 13.26
CA LEU A 103 9.56 -11.62 12.86
C LEU A 103 9.92 -12.50 14.07
N ASN A 104 10.54 -11.94 15.11
CA ASN A 104 10.80 -12.66 16.36
C ASN A 104 9.50 -13.04 17.05
N VAL A 105 8.60 -12.07 17.26
CA VAL A 105 7.31 -12.31 17.92
C VAL A 105 6.47 -13.32 17.14
N PHE A 106 6.42 -13.20 15.81
CA PHE A 106 5.72 -14.13 14.94
C PHE A 106 6.27 -15.56 15.05
N SER A 107 7.59 -15.71 14.98
CA SER A 107 8.23 -17.02 15.08
C SER A 107 7.99 -17.66 16.45
N THR A 108 8.07 -16.88 17.53
CA THR A 108 7.75 -17.35 18.87
C THR A 108 6.26 -17.73 19.02
N ALA A 109 5.35 -16.86 18.57
CA ALA A 109 3.90 -17.06 18.71
C ALA A 109 3.41 -18.33 18.01
N PHE A 110 4.02 -18.70 16.88
CA PHE A 110 3.63 -19.86 16.09
C PHE A 110 4.61 -21.06 16.20
N GLY A 111 5.61 -20.99 17.09
CA GLY A 111 6.58 -22.07 17.30
C GLY A 111 7.43 -22.39 16.06
N LEU A 112 7.74 -21.38 15.25
CA LEU A 112 8.54 -21.52 14.03
C LEU A 112 10.05 -21.40 14.33
N PRO A 113 10.92 -21.99 13.49
CA PRO A 113 12.36 -21.80 13.63
C PRO A 113 12.76 -20.33 13.48
N HIS A 114 13.51 -19.83 14.45
CA HIS A 114 14.08 -18.48 14.42
C HIS A 114 15.20 -18.32 13.40
N LEU A 115 15.34 -17.10 12.88
CA LEU A 115 16.36 -16.67 11.94
C LEU A 115 17.43 -15.80 12.64
N CYS A 116 18.67 -15.93 12.18
CA CYS A 116 19.74 -15.02 12.59
C CYS A 116 19.51 -13.65 11.93
N GLY A 117 19.37 -12.60 12.74
CA GLY A 117 18.96 -11.27 12.29
C GLY A 117 17.61 -10.82 12.85
N GLU A 118 16.89 -11.71 13.53
CA GLU A 118 15.76 -11.35 14.38
C GLU A 118 16.21 -10.63 15.66
N ALA A 119 15.35 -9.77 16.21
CA ALA A 119 15.64 -9.06 17.45
C ALA A 119 15.75 -10.05 18.63
N GLY A 120 16.79 -9.91 19.45
CA GLY A 120 17.00 -10.76 20.64
C GLY A 120 17.46 -12.20 20.37
N VAL A 121 17.57 -12.62 19.10
CA VAL A 121 18.04 -13.97 18.74
C VAL A 121 19.55 -14.00 18.61
N THR A 122 20.21 -14.87 19.39
CA THR A 122 21.65 -15.10 19.25
C THR A 122 21.94 -16.02 18.06
N CYS A 123 22.69 -15.53 17.08
CA CYS A 123 23.05 -16.29 15.90
C CYS A 123 23.96 -17.49 16.23
N SER A 124 23.64 -18.64 15.67
CA SER A 124 24.47 -19.85 15.73
C SER A 124 24.86 -20.34 14.32
N PRO A 125 26.00 -21.03 14.16
CA PRO A 125 26.39 -21.61 12.87
C PRO A 125 25.29 -22.53 12.29
N GLY A 126 24.99 -22.36 11.00
CA GLY A 126 23.96 -23.14 10.30
C GLY A 126 22.54 -22.60 10.43
N MET A 127 22.30 -21.53 11.20
CA MET A 127 21.01 -20.85 11.21
C MET A 127 20.73 -20.17 9.86
N PRO A 128 19.48 -20.21 9.36
CA PRO A 128 19.09 -19.36 8.25
C PRO A 128 19.10 -17.89 8.70
N THR A 129 19.30 -16.96 7.76
CA THR A 129 19.50 -15.54 8.06
C THR A 129 18.34 -14.69 7.53
N PHE A 130 17.98 -13.68 8.30
CA PHE A 130 17.12 -12.58 7.88
C PHE A 130 17.99 -11.33 7.71
N ARG A 131 17.86 -10.66 6.56
CA ARG A 131 18.66 -9.46 6.24
C ARG A 131 17.80 -8.45 5.51
N ILE A 132 17.92 -7.19 5.91
CA ILE A 132 17.27 -6.07 5.23
C ILE A 132 18.28 -5.47 4.24
N LEU A 133 17.86 -5.31 2.98
CA LEU A 133 18.65 -4.68 1.92
C LEU A 133 17.95 -3.40 1.49
N GLN A 134 18.58 -2.26 1.73
CA GLN A 134 18.07 -0.94 1.37
C GLN A 134 18.75 -0.44 0.09
N VAL A 135 18.30 -0.96 -1.06
CA VAL A 135 18.93 -0.66 -2.37
C VAL A 135 18.83 0.83 -2.74
N GLN A 136 17.71 1.47 -2.39
CA GLN A 136 17.45 2.89 -2.65
C GLN A 136 17.50 3.75 -1.37
N GLY A 137 18.02 3.20 -0.27
CA GLY A 137 17.97 3.79 1.07
C GLY A 137 16.63 3.54 1.78
N SER A 138 16.47 4.17 2.95
CA SER A 138 15.24 4.17 3.74
C SER A 138 14.73 5.59 3.87
N PRO A 139 13.85 6.04 2.96
CA PRO A 139 13.29 7.39 3.04
C PRO A 139 12.50 7.56 4.34
N PRO A 140 12.49 8.77 4.93
CA PRO A 140 11.71 9.03 6.12
C PRO A 140 10.21 8.94 5.83
N PRO A 141 9.38 8.47 6.79
CA PRO A 141 7.92 8.31 6.64
C PRO A 141 7.15 9.51 6.11
N ASN A 142 7.67 10.71 6.40
CA ASN A 142 7.13 11.98 5.92
C ASN A 142 8.19 12.68 5.06
N PRO A 143 7.84 13.14 3.84
CA PRO A 143 8.78 13.87 3.00
C PRO A 143 9.28 15.16 3.69
N PRO A 144 10.60 15.45 3.70
CA PRO A 144 11.16 16.64 4.36
C PRO A 144 10.68 17.95 3.69
N PRO A 145 10.37 19.02 4.46
CA PRO A 145 10.03 20.32 3.89
C PRO A 145 11.23 21.01 3.20
N PRO A 146 11.00 21.90 2.21
CA PRO A 146 9.71 22.24 1.61
C PRO A 146 9.26 21.16 0.60
N ASN A 147 8.05 20.63 0.79
CA ASN A 147 7.42 19.72 -0.16
C ASN A 147 6.17 20.38 -0.75
N GLN A 148 5.89 20.16 -2.04
CA GLN A 148 4.64 20.58 -2.70
C GLN A 148 3.60 19.43 -2.71
N GLY A 149 3.78 18.45 -1.82
CA GLY A 149 3.00 17.23 -1.79
C GLY A 149 1.60 17.45 -1.22
N THR A 150 0.68 16.53 -1.52
CA THR A 150 -0.68 16.58 -0.98
C THR A 150 -0.77 15.95 0.43
N GLY A 151 0.34 15.42 0.94
CA GLY A 151 0.40 14.65 2.19
C GLY A 151 -0.07 13.19 2.02
N ARG A 152 -0.53 12.81 0.83
CA ARG A 152 -0.90 11.43 0.46
C ARG A 152 0.31 10.54 0.22
N GLU A 153 1.48 11.15 0.10
CA GLU A 153 2.78 10.54 -0.09
C GLU A 153 3.43 10.17 1.26
N ASN A 154 2.81 10.58 2.37
CA ASN A 154 3.20 10.13 3.71
C ASN A 154 2.90 8.63 3.82
N HIS A 155 3.90 7.89 4.30
CA HIS A 155 3.84 6.43 4.46
C HIS A 155 4.09 6.03 5.93
N ASN A 156 3.79 6.94 6.86
CA ASN A 156 3.91 6.72 8.31
C ASN A 156 2.95 5.65 8.85
N LEU A 157 1.92 5.28 8.09
CA LEU A 157 1.03 4.16 8.41
C LEU A 157 1.40 2.87 7.66
N TRP A 158 2.35 2.91 6.72
CA TRP A 158 2.75 1.73 5.96
C TRP A 158 3.17 0.57 6.85
N ALA A 159 3.98 0.87 7.87
CA ALA A 159 4.44 -0.13 8.84
C ALA A 159 3.28 -0.86 9.54
N ILE A 160 2.12 -0.22 9.74
CA ILE A 160 0.93 -0.86 10.36
C ILE A 160 0.28 -1.85 9.39
N GLU A 161 0.43 -1.66 8.08
CA GLU A 161 -0.11 -2.58 7.07
C GLU A 161 0.81 -3.79 6.83
N VAL A 162 2.13 -3.61 6.97
CA VAL A 162 3.12 -4.64 6.61
C VAL A 162 3.78 -5.34 7.80
N SER A 163 3.68 -4.77 9.00
CA SER A 163 4.42 -5.18 10.20
C SER A 163 3.70 -4.72 11.48
N LEU A 164 4.22 -5.03 12.68
CA LEU A 164 3.56 -4.73 13.96
C LEU A 164 4.43 -3.92 14.94
#